data_AF-T2DL45-F1
#
_entry.id   AF-T2DL45-F1
#
_cell.length_a   1.000
_cell.length_b   1.000
_cell.length_c   1.000
_cell.angle_alpha   90.00
_cell.angle_beta   90.00
_cell.angle_gamma   90.00
#
_symmetry.space_group_name_H-M   'P 1'
#
loop_
_entity.id
_entity.type
_entity.pdbx_description
1 polymer ?
#
loop_
_entity_poly.entity_id
_entity_poly.type
_entity_poly.pdbx_seq_one_letter_code
_entity_poly.pdbx_strand_id
1 'polypeptide(L)'
;MSKLKELIGQALEERRTYRELDKKAKLHKEVFDDLKMQIIKICEELGIDATSIDGLANIRVSEKTHASVKDWDALIAWMKENDAFYLFQKRIASSAYNELLEQGEDIPGIEPFKQADVTIRELN
;
A
#
# COMPACT_ATOMS: atom_id res chain seq x y z
N MET A 1 11.52 -25.06 -25.44
CA MET A 1 10.40 -24.32 -26.06
C MET A 1 9.03 -24.77 -25.57
N SER A 2 8.71 -26.08 -25.54
CA SER A 2 7.39 -26.57 -25.09
C SER A 2 7.01 -26.12 -23.67
N LYS A 3 7.90 -26.30 -22.68
CA LYS A 3 7.63 -25.92 -21.29
C LYS A 3 7.48 -24.41 -21.07
N LEU A 4 8.27 -23.60 -21.79
CA LEU A 4 8.16 -22.13 -21.71
C LEU A 4 6.79 -21.65 -22.23
N LYS A 5 6.31 -22.22 -23.33
CA LYS A 5 4.99 -21.92 -23.88
C LYS A 5 3.87 -22.28 -22.91
N GLU A 6 3.97 -23.44 -22.25
CA GLU A 6 3.02 -23.88 -21.23
C GLU A 6 2.98 -22.90 -20.04
N LEU A 7 4.15 -22.51 -19.51
CA LEU A 7 4.26 -21.57 -18.39
C LEU A 7 3.70 -20.19 -18.74
N ILE A 8 3.97 -19.68 -19.94
CA ILE A 8 3.40 -18.41 -20.40
C ILE A 8 1.87 -18.52 -20.50
N GLY A 9 1.35 -19.63 -21.04
CA GLY A 9 -0.09 -19.87 -21.13
C GLY A 9 -0.77 -19.86 -19.76
N GLN A 10 -0.21 -20.60 -18.79
CA GLN A 10 -0.70 -20.61 -17.41
C GLN A 10 -0.63 -19.22 -16.76
N ALA A 11 0.49 -18.51 -16.91
CA ALA A 11 0.66 -17.17 -16.34
C ALA A 11 -0.34 -16.15 -16.90
N LEU A 12 -0.71 -16.25 -18.18
CA LEU A 12 -1.70 -15.38 -18.80
C LEU A 12 -3.11 -15.68 -18.28
N GLU A 13 -3.46 -16.96 -18.13
CA GLU A 13 -4.76 -17.36 -17.59
C GLU A 13 -4.94 -16.90 -16.14
N GLU A 14 -3.94 -17.15 -15.28
CA GLU A 14 -3.93 -16.68 -13.90
C GLU A 14 -4.03 -15.15 -13.81
N ARG A 15 -3.36 -14.43 -14.72
CA ARG A 15 -3.44 -12.97 -14.77
C ARG A 15 -4.85 -12.47 -15.13
N ARG A 16 -5.56 -13.17 -16.03
CA ARG A 16 -6.95 -12.82 -16.40
C ARG A 16 -7.87 -13.04 -15.21
N THR A 17 -7.81 -14.22 -14.59
CA THR A 17 -8.56 -14.56 -13.38
C THR A 17 -8.30 -13.56 -12.25
N TYR A 18 -7.03 -13.27 -11.96
CA TYR A 18 -6.65 -12.27 -10.97
C TYR A 18 -7.29 -10.90 -11.26
N ARG A 19 -7.24 -10.42 -12.50
CA ARG A 19 -7.82 -9.11 -12.88
C ARG A 19 -9.34 -9.08 -12.72
N GLU A 20 -10.02 -10.18 -13.03
CA GLU A 20 -11.48 -10.26 -12.85
C GLU A 20 -11.88 -10.28 -11.39
N LEU A 21 -11.18 -11.07 -10.57
CA LEU A 21 -11.41 -11.15 -9.14
C LEU A 21 -11.07 -9.82 -8.44
N ASP A 22 -9.96 -9.18 -8.81
CA ASP A 22 -9.55 -7.87 -8.28
C ASP A 22 -10.61 -6.79 -8.58
N LYS A 23 -11.18 -6.78 -9.79
CA LYS A 23 -12.29 -5.87 -10.13
C LYS A 23 -13.52 -6.10 -9.24
N LYS A 24 -13.94 -7.36 -9.06
CA LYS A 24 -15.08 -7.71 -8.20
C LYS A 24 -14.80 -7.34 -6.75
N ALA A 25 -13.59 -7.65 -6.25
CA ALA A 25 -13.16 -7.33 -4.90
C ALA A 25 -13.17 -5.82 -4.65
N LYS A 26 -12.68 -5.01 -5.59
CA LYS A 26 -12.74 -3.55 -5.52
C LYS A 26 -14.17 -3.03 -5.42
N LEU A 27 -15.06 -3.50 -6.28
CA LEU A 27 -16.48 -3.10 -6.26
C LEU A 27 -17.16 -3.44 -4.92
N HIS A 28 -16.98 -4.66 -4.42
CA HIS A 28 -17.56 -5.05 -3.12
C HIS A 28 -16.92 -4.30 -1.96
N LYS A 29 -15.62 -4.00 -2.03
CA LYS A 29 -14.93 -3.20 -1.04
C LYS A 29 -15.49 -1.78 -0.97
N GLU A 30 -15.75 -1.13 -2.10
CA GLU A 30 -16.36 0.20 -2.14
C GLU A 30 -17.73 0.22 -1.46
N VAL A 31 -18.60 -0.74 -1.77
CA VAL A 31 -19.91 -0.88 -1.11
C VAL A 31 -19.76 -1.13 0.39
N PHE A 32 -18.82 -2.00 0.78
CA PHE A 32 -18.58 -2.28 2.19
C PHE A 32 -18.02 -1.07 2.95
N ASP A 33 -17.14 -0.30 2.32
CA ASP A 33 -16.59 0.93 2.90
C ASP A 33 -17.68 2.00 3.06
N ASP A 34 -18.60 2.13 2.10
CA ASP A 34 -19.76 3.01 2.21
C ASP A 34 -20.69 2.62 3.38
N LEU A 35 -21.03 1.33 3.50
CA LEU A 35 -21.83 0.83 4.61
C LEU A 35 -21.17 1.09 5.98
N LYS A 36 -19.85 0.95 6.08
CA LYS A 36 -19.13 1.29 7.33
C LYS A 36 -19.25 2.76 7.67
N MET A 37 -19.16 3.67 6.70
CA MET A 37 -19.35 5.11 6.95
C MET A 37 -20.75 5.41 7.47
N GLN A 38 -21.78 4.76 6.90
CA GLN A 38 -23.14 4.88 7.39
C GLN A 38 -23.29 4.36 8.83
N ILE A 39 -22.68 3.22 9.15
CA ILE A 39 -22.68 2.66 10.52
C ILE A 39 -21.99 3.61 11.51
N ILE A 40 -20.82 4.15 11.15
CA ILE A 40 -20.09 5.11 12.00
C ILE A 40 -20.97 6.33 12.29
N LYS A 41 -21.59 6.91 11.26
CA LYS A 41 -22.48 8.07 11.41
C LYS A 41 -23.66 7.78 12.36
N ILE A 42 -24.29 6.61 12.23
CA ILE A 42 -25.38 6.20 13.14
C ILE A 42 -24.85 6.04 14.58
N CYS A 43 -23.69 5.41 14.76
CA CYS A 43 -23.07 5.27 16.07
C CYS A 43 -22.75 6.63 16.71
N GLU A 44 -22.26 7.60 15.92
CA GLU A 44 -22.02 8.98 16.35
C GLU A 44 -23.32 9.69 16.75
N GLU A 45 -24.38 9.58 15.94
CA GLU A 45 -25.72 10.14 16.23
C GLU A 45 -26.32 9.57 17.52
N LEU A 46 -26.05 8.30 17.80
CA LEU A 46 -26.50 7.61 19.01
C LEU A 46 -25.55 7.80 20.21
N GLY A 47 -24.37 8.39 20.01
CA GLY A 47 -23.35 8.56 21.05
C GLY A 47 -22.79 7.25 21.60
N ILE A 48 -22.67 6.21 20.77
CA ILE A 48 -22.17 4.88 21.16
C ILE A 48 -20.86 4.53 20.46
N ASP A 49 -19.86 4.14 21.25
CA ASP A 49 -18.55 3.71 20.73
C ASP A 49 -18.46 2.20 20.55
N ALA A 50 -19.31 1.43 21.23
CA ALA A 50 -19.39 -0.02 21.10
C ALA A 50 -20.79 -0.55 21.41
N THR A 51 -21.25 -1.53 20.61
CA THR A 51 -22.51 -2.24 20.85
C THR A 51 -22.47 -3.63 20.24
N SER A 52 -23.27 -4.54 20.79
CA SER A 52 -23.47 -5.89 20.25
C SER A 52 -24.87 -5.98 19.65
N ILE A 53 -24.96 -6.41 18.40
CA ILE A 53 -26.22 -6.73 17.74
C ILE A 53 -26.39 -8.25 17.80
N ASP A 54 -27.36 -8.70 18.59
CA ASP A 54 -27.62 -10.12 18.83
C ASP A 54 -27.84 -10.88 17.50
N GLY A 55 -27.22 -12.05 17.40
CA GLY A 55 -27.22 -12.88 16.18
C GLY A 55 -26.50 -12.28 14.96
N LEU A 56 -25.91 -11.07 15.03
CA LEU A 56 -25.32 -10.39 13.88
C LEU A 56 -23.84 -10.06 14.04
N ALA A 57 -23.47 -9.11 14.91
CA ALA A 57 -22.09 -8.63 15.01
C ALA A 57 -21.82 -7.80 16.27
N ASN A 58 -20.54 -7.71 16.65
CA ASN A 58 -20.04 -6.72 17.60
C ASN A 58 -19.48 -5.52 16.83
N ILE A 59 -19.93 -4.32 17.18
CA ILE A 59 -19.53 -3.06 16.56
C ILE A 59 -18.68 -2.30 17.57
N ARG A 60 -17.55 -1.76 17.10
CA ARG A 60 -16.72 -0.81 17.84
C ARG A 60 -16.22 0.27 16.89
N VAL A 61 -16.54 1.53 17.20
CA VAL A 61 -15.96 2.69 16.53
C VAL A 61 -14.64 3.01 17.23
N SER A 62 -13.59 3.27 16.45
CA SER A 62 -12.27 3.60 16.98
C SER A 62 -11.64 4.68 16.14
N GLU A 63 -11.14 5.73 16.78
CA GLU A 63 -10.34 6.74 16.13
C GLU A 63 -8.87 6.36 16.14
N LYS A 64 -8.19 6.59 15.02
CA LYS A 64 -6.74 6.48 14.92
C LYS A 64 -6.17 7.84 14.60
N THR A 65 -5.27 8.31 15.46
CA THR A 65 -4.50 9.52 15.16
C THR A 65 -3.41 9.18 14.16
N HIS A 66 -3.41 9.86 13.02
CA HIS A 66 -2.37 9.78 12.01
C HIS A 66 -1.55 11.06 12.02
N ALA A 67 -0.23 10.94 11.84
CA ALA A 67 0.63 12.10 11.66
C ALA A 67 0.35 12.74 10.29
N SER A 68 0.17 14.06 10.28
CA SER A 68 0.10 14.88 9.07
C SER A 68 1.16 15.97 9.18
N VAL A 69 2.08 16.00 8.21
CA VAL A 69 3.18 16.97 8.20
C VAL A 69 2.69 18.26 7.57
N LYS A 70 2.77 19.36 8.32
CA LYS A 70 2.38 20.71 7.85
C LYS A 70 3.56 21.51 7.30
N ASP A 71 4.75 21.27 7.84
CA ASP A 71 5.99 21.94 7.48
C ASP A 71 7.12 20.91 7.51
N TRP A 72 7.68 20.61 6.34
CA TRP A 72 8.72 19.61 6.18
C TRP A 72 10.09 20.12 6.63
N ASP A 73 10.39 21.39 6.41
CA ASP A 73 11.67 21.98 6.75
C ASP A 73 11.83 22.04 8.27
N ALA A 74 10.79 22.48 8.97
CA ALA A 74 10.76 22.49 10.42
C ALA A 74 10.89 21.08 11.03
N LEU A 75 10.18 20.09 10.45
CA LEU A 75 10.26 18.70 10.90
C LEU A 75 11.66 18.13 10.72
N ILE A 76 12.27 18.31 9.55
CA ILE A 76 13.61 17.76 9.26
C ILE A 76 14.67 18.42 10.16
N ALA A 77 14.59 19.74 10.37
CA ALA A 77 15.48 20.45 11.28
C ALA A 77 15.39 19.87 12.70
N TRP A 78 14.18 19.76 13.24
CA TRP A 78 13.94 19.18 14.56
C TRP A 78 14.41 17.72 14.63
N MET A 79 14.17 16.91 13.60
CA MET A 79 14.62 15.52 13.56
C MET A 79 16.14 15.40 13.62
N LYS A 80 16.86 16.27 12.90
CA LYS A 80 18.33 16.30 12.90
C LYS A 80 18.89 16.70 14.27
N GLU A 81 18.27 17.67 14.93
CA GLU A 81 18.68 18.12 16.27
C GLU A 81 18.47 17.04 17.35
N ASN A 82 17.46 16.18 17.18
CA ASN A 82 17.04 15.20 18.18
C ASN A 82 17.38 13.74 17.82
N ASP A 83 18.15 13.52 16.74
CA ASP A 83 18.43 12.18 16.18
C ASP A 83 17.16 11.33 15.96
N ALA A 84 16.08 11.98 15.55
CA ALA A 84 14.75 11.38 15.50
C ALA A 84 14.42 10.74 14.14
N PHE A 85 15.43 10.29 13.38
CA PHE A 85 15.24 9.68 12.05
C PHE A 85 14.41 8.38 12.05
N TYR A 86 14.18 7.79 13.23
CA TYR A 86 13.25 6.66 13.41
C TYR A 86 11.77 7.02 13.10
N LEU A 87 11.43 8.31 13.02
CA LEU A 87 10.11 8.77 12.57
C LEU A 87 9.90 8.53 11.07
N PHE A 88 10.97 8.42 10.28
CA PHE A 88 10.87 8.05 8.88
C PHE A 88 10.87 6.53 8.68
N GLN A 89 10.15 6.11 7.65
CA GLN A 89 10.28 4.77 7.13
C GLN A 89 11.63 4.64 6.43
N LYS A 90 12.39 3.61 6.78
CA LYS A 90 13.68 3.32 6.15
C LYS A 90 13.46 2.75 4.74
N ARG A 91 13.29 3.63 3.76
CA ARG A 91 13.20 3.27 2.35
C ARG A 91 13.94 4.27 1.49
N ILE A 92 14.85 3.78 0.67
CA ILE A 92 15.52 4.57 -0.37
C ILE A 92 14.55 4.76 -1.55
N ALA A 93 14.48 5.98 -2.06
CA ALA A 93 13.73 6.29 -3.27
C ALA A 93 14.46 5.70 -4.49
N SER A 94 13.93 4.61 -5.05
CA SER A 94 14.59 3.86 -6.13
C SER A 94 14.88 4.70 -7.38
N SER A 95 13.99 5.64 -7.73
CA SER A 95 14.20 6.53 -8.88
C SER A 95 15.42 7.44 -8.68
N ALA A 96 15.47 8.13 -7.54
CA ALA A 96 16.59 9.02 -7.20
C ALA A 96 17.92 8.24 -7.07
N TYR A 97 17.88 7.04 -6.47
CA TYR A 97 19.05 6.17 -6.40
C TYR A 97 19.56 5.77 -7.79
N ASN A 98 18.66 5.38 -8.70
CA ASN A 98 19.05 4.99 -10.06
C ASN A 98 19.66 6.17 -10.83
N GLU A 99 19.13 7.38 -10.70
CA GLU A 99 19.70 8.58 -11.33
C GLU A 99 21.13 8.86 -10.84
N LEU A 100 21.38 8.76 -9.53
CA LEU A 100 22.72 8.92 -8.96
C LEU A 100 23.67 7.80 -9.42
N LEU A 101 23.17 6.57 -9.46
CA LEU A 101 23.94 5.42 -9.94
C LEU A 101 24.33 5.57 -11.42
N GLU A 102 23.44 6.09 -12.27
CA GLU A 102 23.70 6.40 -13.68
C GLU A 102 24.73 7.52 -13.86
N GLN A 103 24.79 8.46 -12.92
CA GLN A 103 25.81 9.52 -12.85
C GLN A 103 27.18 9.00 -12.35
N GLY A 104 27.24 7.76 -11.88
CA GLY A 104 28.46 7.15 -11.34
C GLY A 104 28.77 7.52 -9.89
N GLU A 105 27.79 8.06 -9.16
CA GLU A 105 27.93 8.41 -7.75
C GLU A 105 27.98 7.16 -6.86
N ASP A 106 28.93 7.13 -5.94
CA ASP A 106 29.06 6.09 -4.91
C ASP A 106 28.42 6.58 -3.61
N ILE A 107 27.30 5.98 -3.23
CA ILE A 107 26.53 6.38 -2.04
C ILE A 107 26.88 5.46 -0.88
N PRO A 108 27.51 5.97 0.20
CA PRO A 108 27.87 5.14 1.35
C PRO A 108 26.68 4.37 1.94
N GLY A 109 26.88 3.08 2.20
CA GLY A 109 25.89 2.22 2.85
C GLY A 109 24.81 1.65 1.93
N ILE A 110 24.95 1.79 0.61
CA ILE A 110 24.05 1.20 -0.39
C ILE A 110 24.87 0.40 -1.40
N GLU A 111 24.39 -0.79 -1.76
CA GLU A 111 24.99 -1.61 -2.82
C GLU A 111 23.93 -1.91 -3.90
N PRO A 112 24.27 -1.83 -5.21
CA PRO A 112 23.34 -2.20 -6.27
C PRO A 112 22.97 -3.69 -6.21
N PHE A 113 21.67 -3.98 -6.16
CA PHE A 113 21.13 -5.33 -6.27
C PHE A 113 20.35 -5.50 -7.59
N LYS A 114 20.73 -6.51 -8.39
CA LYS A 114 20.05 -6.84 -9.65
C LYS A 114 19.13 -8.04 -9.45
N GLN A 115 17.82 -7.80 -9.54
CA GLN A 115 16.80 -8.85 -9.55
C GLN A 115 16.34 -9.12 -10.98
N ALA A 116 16.33 -10.39 -11.38
CA ALA A 116 15.72 -10.77 -12.67
C ALA A 116 14.19 -10.65 -12.56
N ASP A 117 13.58 -10.05 -13.58
CA ASP A 117 12.12 -9.92 -13.70
C ASP A 117 11.68 -10.26 -15.14
N VAL A 118 10.41 -10.62 -15.32
CA VAL A 118 9.82 -10.97 -16.62
C VAL A 118 8.53 -10.21 -16.86
N THR A 119 8.54 -9.36 -17.89
CA THR A 119 7.32 -8.71 -18.39
C THR A 119 6.71 -9.54 -19.52
N ILE A 120 5.55 -10.13 -19.26
CA ILE A 120 4.76 -10.85 -20.29
C ILE A 120 3.70 -9.89 -20.83
N ARG A 121 3.60 -9.70 -22.15
CA ARG A 121 2.53 -8.94 -22.81
C ARG A 121 1.77 -9.87 -23.75
N GLU A 122 0.44 -9.83 -23.71
CA GLU A 122 -0.37 -10.54 -24.70
C GLU A 122 -0.19 -9.86 -26.06
N LEU A 123 -0.09 -10.65 -27.12
CA LEU A 123 -0.17 -10.13 -28.48
C LEU A 123 -1.65 -9.81 -28.75
N ASN A 124 -1.91 -8.61 -29.25
CA ASN A 124 -3.25 -8.19 -29.69
C ASN A 124 -3.79 -9.12 -30.79
#